data_AF-A0A0R2NKR6-F1
#
_entry.id   AF-A0A0R2NKR6-F1
#
_cell.length_a   1.000
_cell.length_b   1.000
_cell.length_c   1.000
_cell.angle_alpha   90.00
_cell.angle_beta   90.00
_cell.angle_gamma   90.00
#
_symmetry.space_group_name_H-M   'P 1'
#
loop_
_entity.id
_entity.type
_entity.pdbx_description
1 polymer ?
#
loop_
_entity_poly.entity_id
_entity_poly.type
_entity_poly.pdbx_seq_one_letter_code
_entity_poly.pdbx_strand_id
1 'polypeptide(L)'
;MIFKYDCLEKVVATNKTIKVNDSSSIKKIEGMNGVEYVTDKENRHDYYVFIKISDSDAIIINTDNHTGMGYFLFRSALSEFYFEVNTDADLVDFYDGPGEEIDFPDAMEHDDIKVLYDKFKDATDEDIEHCEAFQKLDTYVSKYLSLDSEAENKINIAMIRLAFLAYKDANFQEIKL
;
A
#
# COMPACT_ATOMS: atom_id res chain seq x y z
N MET A 1 -17.33 7.60 7.31
CA MET A 1 -16.47 8.04 8.43
C MET A 1 -15.12 8.43 7.84
N ILE A 2 -14.54 9.57 8.23
CA ILE A 2 -13.30 10.09 7.63
C ILE A 2 -12.11 9.78 8.53
N PHE A 3 -11.04 9.21 7.98
CA PHE A 3 -9.78 8.93 8.67
C PHE A 3 -8.65 9.76 8.07
N LYS A 4 -8.21 10.78 8.82
CA LYS A 4 -7.10 11.66 8.44
C LYS A 4 -5.75 11.05 8.81
N TYR A 5 -4.69 11.47 8.13
CA TYR A 5 -3.33 10.97 8.38
C TYR A 5 -2.87 11.06 9.84
N ASP A 6 -3.19 12.12 10.58
CA ASP A 6 -2.79 12.27 12.00
C ASP A 6 -3.39 11.17 12.92
N CYS A 7 -4.51 10.59 12.51
CA CYS A 7 -5.11 9.42 13.14
C CYS A 7 -4.37 8.14 12.72
N LEU A 8 -4.09 7.99 11.42
CA LEU A 8 -3.43 6.82 10.84
C LEU A 8 -1.97 6.70 11.31
N GLU A 9 -1.24 7.81 11.40
CA GLU A 9 0.13 7.86 11.93
C GLU A 9 0.19 7.32 13.37
N LYS A 10 -0.82 7.59 14.19
CA LYS A 10 -0.90 7.04 15.56
C LYS A 10 -1.09 5.52 15.55
N VAL A 11 -1.83 4.96 14.59
CA VAL A 11 -1.93 3.51 14.43
C VAL A 11 -0.55 2.92 14.16
N VAL A 12 0.20 3.51 13.21
CA VAL A 12 1.55 3.05 12.87
C VAL A 12 2.53 3.16 14.06
N ALA A 13 2.50 4.30 14.76
CA ALA A 13 3.40 4.59 15.87
C ALA A 13 3.12 3.76 17.12
N THR A 14 1.85 3.45 17.39
CA THR A 14 1.44 2.77 18.65
C THR A 14 1.09 1.30 18.48
N ASN A 15 0.99 0.82 17.24
CA ASN A 15 0.43 -0.49 16.88
C ASN A 15 -0.95 -0.75 17.53
N LYS A 16 -1.77 0.29 17.65
CA LYS A 16 -3.13 0.20 18.19
C LYS A 16 -4.15 0.18 17.06
N THR A 17 -4.84 -0.94 16.90
CA THR A 17 -5.96 -1.10 15.97
C THR A 17 -7.09 -0.13 16.29
N ILE A 18 -7.65 0.49 15.25
CA ILE A 18 -8.93 1.19 15.31
C ILE A 18 -10.01 0.21 14.86
N LYS A 19 -10.97 -0.09 15.72
CA LYS A 19 -12.19 -0.81 15.32
C LYS A 19 -13.15 0.19 14.68
N VAL A 20 -13.47 0.02 13.40
CA VAL A 20 -14.36 0.93 12.66
C VAL A 20 -15.82 0.55 12.92
N ASN A 21 -16.13 -0.73 12.80
CA ASN A 21 -17.40 -1.33 13.24
C ASN A 21 -17.17 -2.80 13.64
N ASP A 22 -18.24 -3.59 13.74
CA ASP A 22 -18.15 -5.00 14.16
C ASP A 22 -17.47 -5.94 13.17
N SER A 23 -17.34 -5.54 11.91
CA SER A 23 -16.76 -6.33 10.83
C SER A 23 -15.59 -5.66 10.12
N SER A 24 -15.12 -4.51 10.59
CA SER A 24 -14.01 -3.80 9.96
C SER A 24 -13.10 -3.07 10.93
N SER A 25 -11.82 -2.97 10.56
CA SER A 25 -10.81 -2.32 11.39
C SER A 25 -9.65 -1.76 10.56
N ILE A 26 -8.95 -0.79 11.14
CA ILE A 26 -7.70 -0.24 10.60
C ILE A 26 -6.56 -0.70 11.49
N LYS A 27 -5.57 -1.34 10.89
CA LYS A 27 -4.41 -1.94 11.58
C LYS A 27 -3.12 -1.40 10.98
N LYS A 28 -2.02 -1.54 11.71
CA LYS A 28 -0.69 -1.26 11.20
C LYS A 28 -0.27 -2.38 10.24
N ILE A 29 0.40 -2.02 9.16
CA ILE A 29 1.14 -2.97 8.32
C ILE A 29 2.49 -3.25 8.98
N GLU A 30 2.76 -4.51 9.36
CA GLU A 30 4.04 -4.88 9.97
C GLU A 30 5.20 -4.67 8.99
N GLY A 31 6.30 -4.11 9.49
CA GLY A 31 7.49 -3.83 8.68
C GLY A 31 7.38 -2.63 7.72
N MET A 32 6.23 -1.95 7.63
CA MET A 32 6.04 -0.79 6.74
C MET A 32 5.46 0.41 7.49
N ASN A 33 5.72 1.62 6.96
CA ASN A 33 5.07 2.83 7.44
C ASN A 33 3.70 2.98 6.78
N GLY A 34 2.73 2.18 7.23
CA GLY A 34 1.44 2.09 6.57
C GLY A 34 0.34 1.44 7.41
N VAL A 35 -0.88 1.55 6.91
CA VAL A 35 -2.08 0.98 7.51
C VAL A 35 -2.82 0.10 6.52
N GLU A 36 -3.50 -0.90 7.06
CA GLU A 36 -4.41 -1.81 6.37
C GLU A 36 -5.82 -1.53 6.89
N TYR A 37 -6.76 -1.25 6.00
CA TYR A 37 -8.18 -1.37 6.30
C TYR A 37 -8.64 -2.77 5.90
N VAL A 38 -9.21 -3.50 6.85
CA VAL A 38 -9.64 -4.89 6.64
C VAL A 38 -11.09 -5.08 7.02
N THR A 39 -11.79 -5.87 6.20
CA THR A 39 -13.18 -6.27 6.42
C THR A 39 -13.28 -7.78 6.61
N ASP A 40 -13.91 -8.22 7.69
CA ASP A 40 -14.07 -9.63 8.03
C ASP A 40 -15.09 -10.34 7.12
N LYS A 41 -16.07 -9.60 6.57
CA LYS A 41 -17.15 -10.17 5.75
C LYS A 41 -16.68 -10.63 4.38
N GLU A 42 -15.80 -9.87 3.75
CA GLU A 42 -15.29 -10.13 2.40
C GLU A 42 -13.82 -10.54 2.41
N ASN A 43 -13.19 -10.55 3.60
CA ASN A 43 -11.74 -10.70 3.76
C ASN A 43 -10.97 -9.79 2.79
N ARG A 44 -11.48 -8.56 2.62
CA ARG A 44 -10.91 -7.52 1.77
C ARG A 44 -9.91 -6.72 2.59
N HIS A 45 -8.75 -6.44 1.99
CA HIS A 45 -7.65 -5.71 2.61
C HIS A 45 -7.23 -4.54 1.72
N ASP A 46 -7.51 -3.30 2.12
CA ASP A 46 -7.04 -2.10 1.44
C ASP A 46 -5.80 -1.56 2.14
N TYR A 47 -4.65 -1.60 1.47
CA TYR A 47 -3.36 -1.18 2.03
C TYR A 47 -3.01 0.26 1.66
N TYR A 48 -2.43 1.00 2.60
CA TYR A 48 -1.93 2.36 2.40
C TYR A 48 -0.54 2.50 3.02
N VAL A 49 0.48 2.80 2.21
CA VAL A 49 1.85 3.06 2.67
C VAL A 49 2.21 4.52 2.45
N PHE A 50 2.81 5.14 3.48
CA PHE A 50 3.14 6.55 3.51
C PHE A 50 4.65 6.76 3.39
N ILE A 51 5.07 7.45 2.32
CA ILE A 51 6.46 7.81 2.08
C ILE A 51 6.58 9.33 2.11
N LYS A 52 7.11 9.86 3.22
CA LYS A 52 7.36 11.29 3.37
C LYS A 52 8.57 11.70 2.52
N ILE A 53 8.38 12.67 1.63
CA ILE A 53 9.45 13.28 0.82
C ILE A 53 9.94 14.56 1.49
N SER A 54 9.01 15.42 1.90
CA SER A 54 9.26 16.65 2.65
C SER A 54 8.10 16.98 3.59
N ASP A 55 8.11 18.14 4.25
CA ASP A 55 6.97 18.57 5.08
C ASP A 55 5.72 18.89 4.27
N SER A 56 5.87 19.21 2.98
CA SER A 56 4.76 19.58 2.07
C SER A 56 4.54 18.58 0.93
N ASP A 57 5.28 17.47 0.90
CA ASP A 57 5.23 16.50 -0.20
C ASP A 57 5.42 15.08 0.33
N ALA A 58 4.57 14.17 -0.12
CA ALA A 58 4.63 12.77 0.20
C ALA A 58 3.97 11.94 -0.89
N ILE A 59 4.32 10.66 -0.92
CA ILE A 59 3.69 9.65 -1.76
C ILE A 59 2.91 8.70 -0.86
N ILE A 60 1.64 8.48 -1.20
CA ILE A 60 0.81 7.45 -0.60
C ILE A 60 0.60 6.37 -1.65
N ILE A 61 1.02 5.14 -1.34
CA ILE A 61 0.86 3.98 -2.22
C ILE A 61 -0.34 3.18 -1.72
N ASN A 62 -1.28 2.90 -2.62
CA ASN A 62 -2.41 2.03 -2.40
C ASN A 62 -2.42 0.89 -3.43
N THR A 63 -2.78 -0.31 -3.00
CA THR A 63 -2.99 -1.44 -3.91
C THR A 63 -4.40 -1.35 -4.50
N ASP A 64 -4.52 -1.37 -5.83
CA ASP A 64 -5.81 -1.43 -6.49
C ASP A 64 -6.42 -2.84 -6.35
N ASN A 65 -7.33 -2.97 -5.39
CA ASN A 65 -8.06 -4.20 -5.15
C ASN A 65 -9.16 -4.49 -6.18
N HIS A 66 -9.43 -3.58 -7.12
CA HIS A 66 -10.44 -3.80 -8.16
C HIS A 66 -9.87 -4.58 -9.35
N THR A 67 -8.58 -4.39 -9.66
CA THR A 67 -7.89 -5.08 -10.76
C THR A 67 -7.00 -6.24 -10.28
N GLY A 68 -6.72 -6.32 -8.98
CA GLY A 68 -5.94 -7.40 -8.36
C GLY A 68 -4.43 -7.30 -8.57
N MET A 69 -3.95 -6.28 -9.29
CA MET A 69 -2.51 -6.10 -9.62
C MET A 69 -2.06 -4.65 -9.80
N GLY A 70 -2.96 -3.67 -9.75
CA GLY A 70 -2.64 -2.26 -9.93
C GLY A 70 -2.15 -1.57 -8.65
N TYR A 71 -1.51 -0.42 -8.82
CA TYR A 71 -1.18 0.49 -7.73
C TYR A 71 -1.66 1.90 -8.05
N PHE A 72 -2.26 2.55 -7.05
CA PHE A 72 -2.47 3.98 -7.07
C PHE A 72 -1.39 4.67 -6.24
N LEU A 73 -0.75 5.67 -6.83
CA LEU A 73 0.12 6.58 -6.12
C LEU A 73 -0.56 7.94 -6.02
N PHE A 74 -0.74 8.42 -4.80
CA PHE A 74 -1.20 9.78 -4.53
C PHE A 74 0.00 10.63 -4.11
N ARG A 75 0.28 11.70 -4.85
CA ARG A 75 1.26 12.71 -4.44
C ARG A 75 0.57 13.89 -3.78
N SER A 76 0.74 14.03 -2.47
CA SER A 76 0.11 15.08 -1.67
C SER A 76 0.83 15.27 -0.33
N ALA A 77 0.58 16.40 0.34
CA ALA A 77 1.03 16.57 1.72
C ALA A 77 0.28 15.60 2.63
N LEU A 78 0.97 14.89 3.52
CA LEU A 78 0.34 13.93 4.44
C LEU A 78 -0.76 14.57 5.30
N SER A 79 -0.61 15.85 5.67
CA SER A 79 -1.63 16.59 6.41
C SER A 79 -2.97 16.73 5.68
N GLU A 80 -2.97 16.58 4.35
CA GLU A 80 -4.15 16.68 3.50
C GLU A 80 -4.72 15.29 3.17
N PHE A 81 -3.98 14.22 3.43
CA PHE A 81 -4.42 12.86 3.16
C PHE A 81 -5.51 12.41 4.15
N TYR A 82 -6.58 11.83 3.60
CA TYR A 82 -7.62 11.13 4.33
C TYR A 82 -8.27 10.09 3.43
N PHE A 83 -8.80 9.00 3.99
CA PHE A 83 -9.77 8.18 3.25
C PHE A 83 -11.08 8.11 4.00
N GLU A 84 -12.15 7.85 3.26
CA GLU A 84 -13.49 7.73 3.81
C GLU A 84 -13.88 6.27 3.86
N VAL A 85 -14.53 5.84 4.93
CA VAL A 85 -15.11 4.50 5.06
C VAL A 85 -16.61 4.63 5.13
N ASN A 86 -17.31 4.02 4.19
CA ASN A 86 -18.74 3.77 4.29
C ASN A 86 -18.98 2.69 5.34
N THR A 87 -19.33 3.10 6.56
CA THR A 87 -19.51 2.17 7.69
C THR A 87 -20.72 1.27 7.55
N ASP A 88 -21.66 1.60 6.66
CA ASP A 88 -22.85 0.78 6.39
C ASP A 88 -22.54 -0.30 5.35
N ALA A 89 -21.69 0.01 4.37
CA ALA A 89 -21.27 -0.90 3.31
C ALA A 89 -19.97 -1.66 3.63
N ASP A 90 -19.24 -1.30 4.70
CA ASP A 90 -17.90 -1.79 5.03
C ASP A 90 -16.84 -1.47 3.95
N LEU A 91 -17.05 -0.48 3.10
CA LEU A 91 -16.17 -0.17 1.97
C LEU A 91 -15.39 1.12 2.20
N VAL A 92 -14.17 1.19 1.67
CA VAL A 92 -13.47 2.46 1.51
C VAL A 92 -14.12 3.22 0.35
N ASP A 93 -14.68 4.38 0.64
CA ASP A 93 -15.08 5.37 -0.35
C ASP A 93 -13.79 6.12 -0.81
N PHE A 94 -13.68 6.33 -2.12
CA PHE A 94 -12.47 6.81 -2.80
C PHE A 94 -11.81 8.03 -2.13
N TYR A 95 -10.48 8.10 -2.22
CA TYR A 95 -9.73 9.33 -1.96
C TYR A 95 -10.12 10.39 -3.00
N ASP A 96 -10.76 11.48 -2.56
CA ASP A 96 -11.04 12.68 -3.38
C ASP A 96 -10.29 13.91 -2.84
N GLY A 97 -9.18 13.66 -2.14
CA GLY A 97 -8.36 14.73 -1.57
C GLY A 97 -7.47 15.41 -2.62
N PRO A 98 -6.88 16.56 -2.29
CA PRO A 98 -5.97 17.26 -3.19
C PRO A 98 -4.73 16.41 -3.49
N GLY A 99 -4.24 16.46 -4.73
CA GLY A 99 -3.03 15.76 -5.14
C GLY A 99 -3.06 15.30 -6.58
N GLU A 100 -1.97 14.68 -7.02
CA GLU A 100 -1.90 13.97 -8.29
C GLU A 100 -2.07 12.48 -8.03
N GLU A 101 -3.05 11.86 -8.68
CA GLU A 101 -3.26 10.41 -8.71
C GLU A 101 -2.58 9.84 -9.95
N ILE A 102 -1.73 8.85 -9.75
CA ILE A 102 -1.03 8.14 -10.80
C ILE A 102 -1.39 6.66 -10.68
N ASP A 103 -2.01 6.13 -11.72
CA ASP A 103 -2.41 4.73 -11.80
C ASP A 103 -1.34 3.91 -12.53
N PHE A 104 -0.93 2.80 -11.92
CA PHE A 104 -0.06 1.79 -12.49
C PHE A 104 -0.77 0.43 -12.51
N PRO A 105 -1.60 0.15 -13.53
CA PRO A 105 -2.46 -1.04 -13.56
C PRO A 105 -1.66 -2.36 -13.69
N ASP A 106 -0.50 -2.31 -14.34
CA ASP A 106 0.35 -3.47 -14.63
C ASP A 106 1.80 -3.24 -14.16
N ALA A 107 1.99 -2.67 -12.96
CA ALA A 107 3.34 -2.45 -12.44
C ALA A 107 4.11 -3.76 -12.22
N MET A 108 3.39 -4.84 -11.87
CA MET A 108 3.92 -6.19 -11.66
C MET A 108 2.86 -7.23 -12.05
N GLU A 109 3.27 -8.28 -12.78
CA GLU A 109 2.37 -9.38 -13.18
C GLU A 109 2.20 -10.43 -12.06
N HIS A 110 1.01 -11.01 -11.91
CA HIS A 110 0.68 -11.95 -10.82
C HIS A 110 1.59 -13.18 -10.76
N ASP A 111 1.95 -13.74 -11.93
CA ASP A 111 2.82 -14.92 -12.00
C ASP A 111 4.26 -14.59 -11.55
N ASP A 112 4.70 -13.35 -11.77
CA ASP A 112 5.97 -12.85 -11.26
C ASP A 112 5.90 -12.65 -9.74
N ILE A 113 4.77 -12.17 -9.19
CA ILE A 113 4.60 -11.94 -7.75
C ILE A 113 4.83 -13.21 -6.94
N LYS A 114 4.27 -14.35 -7.36
CA LYS A 114 4.49 -15.63 -6.65
C LYS A 114 5.96 -16.02 -6.62
N VAL A 115 6.63 -15.98 -7.77
CA VAL A 115 8.05 -16.35 -7.88
C VAL A 115 8.93 -15.42 -7.05
N LEU A 116 8.64 -14.12 -7.08
CA LEU A 116 9.32 -13.12 -6.28
C LEU A 116 9.06 -13.33 -4.78
N TYR A 117 7.82 -13.58 -4.38
CA TYR A 117 7.43 -13.83 -3.00
C TYR A 117 8.16 -15.04 -2.43
N ASP A 118 8.12 -16.18 -3.12
CA ASP A 118 8.77 -17.42 -2.66
C ASP A 118 10.28 -17.25 -2.48
N LYS A 119 10.90 -16.36 -3.28
CA LYS A 119 12.34 -16.09 -3.23
C LYS A 119 12.73 -15.00 -2.23
N PHE A 120 11.91 -13.96 -2.05
CA PHE A 120 12.30 -12.71 -1.39
C PHE A 120 11.41 -12.28 -0.22
N LYS A 121 10.36 -13.03 0.16
CA LYS A 121 9.46 -12.64 1.27
C LYS A 121 10.17 -12.31 2.59
N ASP A 122 11.29 -13.00 2.87
CA ASP A 122 12.10 -12.82 4.08
C ASP A 122 13.44 -12.09 3.80
N ALA A 123 13.65 -11.63 2.57
CA ALA A 123 14.87 -10.96 2.15
C ALA A 123 14.97 -9.54 2.74
N THR A 124 16.17 -8.98 2.78
CA THR A 124 16.38 -7.58 3.17
C THR A 124 15.99 -6.62 2.05
N ASP A 125 15.86 -5.33 2.35
CA ASP A 125 15.60 -4.34 1.30
C ASP A 125 16.76 -4.24 0.31
N GLU A 126 18.00 -4.37 0.76
CA GLU A 126 19.20 -4.41 -0.10
C GLU A 126 19.16 -5.59 -1.08
N ASP A 127 18.68 -6.77 -0.64
CA ASP A 127 18.50 -7.92 -1.53
C ASP A 127 17.43 -7.67 -2.61
N ILE A 128 16.38 -6.91 -2.27
CA ILE A 128 15.29 -6.57 -3.19
C ILE A 128 15.75 -5.55 -4.24
N GLU A 129 16.58 -4.57 -3.87
CA GLU A 129 17.12 -3.55 -4.80
C GLU A 129 17.88 -4.17 -5.98
N HIS A 130 18.41 -5.38 -5.81
CA HIS A 130 19.14 -6.10 -6.84
C HIS A 130 18.29 -7.06 -7.69
N CYS A 131 16.97 -7.15 -7.48
CA CYS A 131 16.10 -8.02 -8.25
C CYS A 131 15.59 -7.37 -9.56
N GLU A 132 15.16 -8.20 -10.53
CA GLU A 132 14.65 -7.73 -11.82
C GLU A 132 13.35 -6.90 -11.68
N ALA A 133 12.47 -7.26 -10.75
CA ALA A 133 11.23 -6.53 -10.50
C ALA A 133 11.51 -5.08 -10.05
N PHE A 134 12.51 -4.90 -9.19
CA PHE A 134 12.94 -3.58 -8.77
C PHE A 134 13.43 -2.74 -9.95
N GLN A 135 14.25 -3.33 -10.84
CA GLN A 135 14.74 -2.64 -12.04
C GLN A 135 13.62 -2.26 -13.03
N LYS A 136 12.58 -3.09 -13.14
CA LYS A 136 11.38 -2.78 -13.92
C LYS A 136 10.61 -1.62 -13.30
N LEU A 137 10.34 -1.65 -11.99
CA LEU A 137 9.67 -0.56 -11.28
C LEU A 137 10.46 0.75 -11.36
N ASP A 138 11.78 0.70 -11.24
CA ASP A 138 12.65 1.87 -11.42
C ASP A 138 12.46 2.50 -12.81
N THR A 139 12.30 1.67 -13.83
CA THR A 139 12.13 2.11 -15.22
C THR A 139 10.73 2.66 -15.50
N TYR A 140 9.68 2.03 -14.95
CA TYR A 140 8.29 2.30 -15.33
C TYR A 140 7.50 3.16 -14.33
N VAL A 141 7.93 3.23 -13.08
CA VAL A 141 7.28 4.00 -12.01
C VAL A 141 8.16 5.19 -11.64
N SER A 142 9.34 4.91 -11.05
CA SER A 142 10.14 5.92 -10.37
C SER A 142 10.59 7.08 -11.27
N LYS A 143 11.13 6.79 -12.45
CA LYS A 143 11.61 7.83 -13.39
C LYS A 143 10.58 8.86 -13.83
N TYR A 144 9.28 8.55 -13.70
CA TYR A 144 8.21 9.48 -14.04
C TYR A 144 7.82 10.39 -12.88
N LEU A 145 8.19 10.05 -11.64
CA LEU A 145 7.84 10.80 -10.44
C LEU A 145 8.71 12.05 -10.23
N SER A 146 9.86 12.11 -10.92
CA SER A 146 10.84 13.21 -10.81
C SER A 146 11.23 13.51 -9.36
N LEU A 147 11.51 12.45 -8.60
CA LEU A 147 11.94 12.51 -7.21
C LEU A 147 13.45 12.27 -7.14
N ASP A 148 14.04 12.39 -5.94
CA ASP A 148 15.42 11.95 -5.74
C ASP A 148 15.51 10.41 -5.68
N SER A 149 16.72 9.89 -5.91
CA SER A 149 16.95 8.44 -5.95
C SER A 149 16.61 7.72 -4.65
N GLU A 150 16.68 8.41 -3.51
CA GLU A 150 16.37 7.81 -2.21
C GLU A 150 14.86 7.59 -2.08
N ALA A 151 14.06 8.58 -2.47
CA ALA A 151 12.61 8.49 -2.53
C ALA A 151 12.14 7.43 -3.53
N GLU A 152 12.72 7.42 -4.72
CA GLU A 152 12.43 6.43 -5.77
C GLU A 152 12.70 4.99 -5.31
N ASN A 153 13.86 4.74 -4.67
CA ASN A 153 14.17 3.43 -4.07
C ASN A 153 13.11 3.01 -3.04
N LYS A 154 12.73 3.91 -2.12
CA LYS A 154 11.72 3.62 -1.10
C LYS A 154 10.37 3.26 -1.70
N ILE A 155 9.97 3.94 -2.78
CA ILE A 155 8.73 3.67 -3.50
C ILE A 155 8.77 2.27 -4.12
N ASN A 156 9.83 1.95 -4.86
CA ASN A 156 9.97 0.65 -5.50
C ASN A 156 9.98 -0.50 -4.48
N ILE A 157 10.72 -0.37 -3.37
CA ILE A 157 10.72 -1.37 -2.28
C ILE A 157 9.30 -1.51 -1.70
N ALA A 158 8.64 -0.39 -1.38
CA ALA A 158 7.32 -0.40 -0.79
C ALA A 158 6.29 -1.10 -1.69
N MET A 159 6.33 -0.85 -3.00
CA MET A 159 5.46 -1.52 -3.97
C MET A 159 5.69 -3.04 -3.98
N ILE A 160 6.94 -3.51 -4.02
CA ILE A 160 7.25 -4.95 -3.99
C ILE A 160 6.77 -5.59 -2.67
N ARG A 161 7.03 -4.95 -1.53
CA ARG A 161 6.61 -5.45 -0.21
C ARG A 161 5.09 -5.48 -0.07
N LEU A 162 4.39 -4.49 -0.61
CA LEU A 162 2.94 -4.49 -0.70
C LEU A 162 2.42 -5.62 -1.59
N ALA A 163 3.05 -5.87 -2.74
CA ALA A 163 2.71 -6.99 -3.60
C ALA A 163 2.78 -8.33 -2.85
N PHE A 164 3.84 -8.52 -2.06
CA PHE A 164 4.04 -9.72 -1.25
C PHE A 164 2.97 -9.87 -0.17
N LEU A 165 2.60 -8.77 0.48
CA LEU A 165 1.55 -8.75 1.49
C LEU A 165 0.19 -9.10 0.87
N ALA A 166 -0.18 -8.42 -0.21
CA ALA A 166 -1.43 -8.66 -0.92
C ALA A 166 -1.52 -10.11 -1.45
N TYR A 167 -0.43 -10.62 -2.05
CA TYR A 167 -0.34 -12.01 -2.51
C TYR A 167 -0.54 -13.00 -1.36
N LYS A 168 0.14 -12.79 -0.23
CA LYS A 168 0.00 -13.64 0.95
C LYS A 168 -1.45 -13.65 1.44
N ASP A 169 -2.07 -12.49 1.61
CA ASP A 169 -3.42 -12.40 2.17
C ASP A 169 -4.49 -12.95 1.21
N ALA A 170 -4.28 -12.85 -0.11
CA ALA A 170 -5.11 -13.52 -1.11
C ALA A 170 -4.97 -15.06 -1.10
N ASN A 171 -3.74 -15.58 -0.98
CA ASN A 171 -3.49 -17.03 -1.06
C ASN A 171 -3.72 -17.77 0.28
N PHE A 172 -3.70 -17.08 1.42
CA PHE A 172 -4.19 -17.66 2.67
C PHE A 172 -5.70 -17.97 2.65
N GLN A 173 -6.45 -17.45 1.67
CA GLN A 173 -7.86 -17.77 1.46
C GLN A 173 -8.08 -19.17 0.85
N GLU A 174 -7.18 -19.65 -0.02
CA GLU A 174 -7.36 -20.95 -0.71
C GLU A 174 -7.20 -22.17 0.22
N ILE A 175 -6.52 -22.01 1.37
CA ILE A 175 -6.23 -23.11 2.30
C ILE A 175 -7.39 -23.34 3.31
N LYS A 176 -8.38 -22.43 3.37
CA LYS A 176 -9.51 -22.50 4.32
C LYS A 176 -10.82 -23.05 3.72
N LEU A 177 -10.83 -23.47 2.45
CA LEU A 177 -11.94 -24.17 1.80
C LEU A 177 -11.68 -25.68 1.74
#